data_AF-A0A0D2RFS4-F1
#
_entry.id   AF-A0A0D2RFS4-F1
#
_cell.length_a   1.000
_cell.length_b   1.000
_cell.length_c   1.000
_cell.angle_alpha   90.00
_cell.angle_beta   90.00
_cell.angle_gamma   90.00
#
_symmetry.space_group_name_H-M   'P 1'
#
loop_
_entity.id
_entity.type
_entity.pdbx_description
1 polymer ?
#
loop_
_entity_poly.entity_id
_entity_poly.type
_entity_poly.pdbx_seq_one_letter_code
_entity_poly.pdbx_strand_id
1 'polypeptide(L)'
;MSLGHKSSGNPAAILSSLMNKREKLQDELRNIEKQVFELETNYLQDSSHFGHVLKGFEGFLSSSKNTAKLTNSEFDKMMEDPTSAQLGLRVEA
;
A
#
# COMPACT_ATOMS: atom_id res chain seq x y z
N MET A 1 25.32 48.00 -11.65
CA MET A 1 25.03 46.59 -11.31
C MET A 1 25.93 46.22 -10.13
N SER A 2 25.38 46.16 -8.92
CA SER A 2 26.15 45.92 -7.70
C SER A 2 26.55 44.45 -7.63
N LEU A 3 27.84 44.14 -7.78
CA LEU A 3 28.37 42.81 -7.49
C LEU A 3 28.13 42.54 -6.00
N GLY A 4 27.32 41.52 -5.73
CA GLY A 4 27.02 41.05 -4.40
C GLY A 4 28.31 40.78 -3.64
N HIS A 5 28.51 41.56 -2.58
CA HIS A 5 29.50 41.35 -1.54
C HIS A 5 29.31 39.94 -0.97
N LYS A 6 30.05 38.96 -1.50
CA LYS A 6 30.23 37.68 -0.83
C LYS A 6 30.92 38.00 0.48
N SER A 7 30.18 37.89 1.58
CA SER A 7 30.70 38.05 2.94
C SER A 7 32.06 37.36 3.01
N SER A 8 33.10 38.12 3.32
CA SER A 8 34.42 37.60 3.66
C SER A 8 34.34 36.92 5.03
N GLY A 9 33.51 35.89 5.13
CA GLY A 9 33.41 35.04 6.30
C GLY A 9 34.75 34.36 6.49
N ASN A 10 35.22 34.32 7.74
CA ASN A 10 36.43 33.61 8.11
C ASN A 10 36.39 32.20 7.46
N PRO A 11 37.37 31.82 6.63
CA PRO A 11 37.35 30.56 5.90
C PRO A 11 37.22 29.34 6.83
N ALA A 12 37.74 29.44 8.06
CA ALA A 12 37.56 28.42 9.08
C ALA A 12 36.08 28.26 9.49
N ALA A 13 35.34 29.36 9.65
CA ALA A 13 33.92 29.33 10.01
C ALA A 13 33.06 28.73 8.89
N ILE A 14 33.37 29.05 7.63
CA ILE A 14 32.69 28.45 6.47
C ILE A 14 32.97 26.95 6.41
N LEU A 15 34.23 26.54 6.60
CA LEU A 15 34.60 25.13 6.62
C LEU A 15 33.87 24.37 7.73
N SER A 16 33.86 24.88 8.96
CA SER A 16 33.12 24.28 10.08
C SER A 16 31.62 24.15 9.77
N SER A 17 31.00 25.17 9.18
CA SER A 17 29.59 25.09 8.77
C SER A 17 29.35 24.01 7.72
N LEU A 18 30.27 23.85 6.76
CA LEU A 18 30.16 22.83 5.72
C LEU A 18 30.35 21.41 6.30
N MET A 19 31.28 21.24 7.24
CA MET A 19 31.49 19.96 7.91
C MET A 19 30.28 19.56 8.75
N ASN A 20 29.71 20.50 9.52
CA ASN A 20 28.49 20.26 10.30
C ASN A 20 27.30 19.92 9.39
N LYS A 21 27.18 20.59 8.24
CA LYS A 21 26.14 20.28 7.25
C LYS A 21 26.33 18.88 6.68
N ARG A 22 27.56 18.49 6.36
CA ARG A 22 27.87 17.14 5.86
C ARG A 22 27.49 16.08 6.89
N GLU A 23 27.85 16.27 8.15
CA GLU A 23 27.51 15.35 9.24
C GLU A 23 26.00 15.18 9.39
N LYS A 24 25.24 16.28 9.46
CA LYS A 24 23.78 16.24 9.52
C LYS A 24 23.15 15.48 8.36
N LEU A 25 23.64 15.71 7.13
CA LEU A 25 23.15 15.00 5.94
C LEU A 25 23.47 13.49 5.99
N GLN A 26 24.62 13.12 6.55
CA GLN A 26 24.99 11.72 6.73
C GLN A 26 24.09 11.03 7.77
N ASP A 27 23.75 11.73 8.84
CA ASP A 27 22.83 11.22 9.86
C ASP A 27 21.39 11.11 9.33
N GLU A 28 20.92 12.12 8.60
CA GLU A 28 19.61 12.10 7.92
C GLU A 28 19.51 10.94 6.93
N LEU A 29 20.55 10.70 6.12
CA LEU A 29 20.59 9.57 5.19
C LEU A 29 20.47 8.24 5.93
N ARG A 30 21.25 8.05 7.00
CA ARG A 30 21.20 6.83 7.82
C ARG A 30 19.82 6.59 8.42
N ASN A 31 19.14 7.66 8.85
CA ASN A 31 17.79 7.58 9.40
C ASN A 31 16.76 7.21 8.33
N ILE A 32 16.88 7.77 7.13
CA ILE A 32 16.01 7.44 6.00
C ILE A 32 16.19 5.97 5.59
N GLU A 33 17.43 5.50 5.45
CA GLU A 33 17.70 4.09 5.10
C GLU A 33 17.09 3.13 6.12
N LYS A 34 17.24 3.44 7.42
CA LYS A 34 16.61 2.65 8.49
C LYS A 34 15.09 2.67 8.38
N GLN A 35 14.49 3.84 8.14
CA GLN A 35 13.04 3.98 8.00
C GLN A 35 12.50 3.20 6.80
N VAL A 36 13.17 3.25 5.64
CA VAL A 36 12.81 2.48 4.45
C VAL A 36 12.82 0.99 4.77
N PHE A 37 13.88 0.50 5.40
CA PHE A 37 13.97 -0.91 5.81
C PHE A 37 12.83 -1.34 6.74
N GLU A 38 12.51 -0.53 7.75
CA GLU A 38 11.40 -0.81 8.68
C GLU A 38 10.04 -0.82 7.95
N LEU A 39 9.80 0.16 7.08
CA LEU A 39 8.57 0.25 6.30
C LEU A 39 8.42 -0.92 5.33
N GLU A 40 9.49 -1.31 4.63
CA GLU A 40 9.49 -2.45 3.72
C GLU A 40 9.24 -3.76 4.48
N THR A 41 9.88 -3.92 5.65
CA THR A 41 9.67 -5.08 6.52
C THR A 41 8.21 -5.17 6.97
N ASN A 42 7.66 -4.07 7.51
CA ASN A 42 6.27 -4.02 7.96
C ASN A 42 5.30 -4.26 6.80
N TYR A 43 5.52 -3.61 5.66
CA TYR A 43 4.69 -3.77 4.47
C TYR A 43 4.62 -5.24 4.05
N LEU A 44 5.77 -5.93 3.93
CA LEU A 44 5.80 -7.33 3.48
C LEU A 44 5.18 -8.30 4.49
N GLN A 45 5.31 -8.03 5.79
CA GLN A 45 4.70 -8.85 6.83
C GLN A 45 3.17 -8.70 6.85
N ASP A 46 2.67 -7.46 6.87
CA ASP A 46 1.25 -7.16 7.01
C ASP A 46 0.44 -7.47 5.75
N SER A 47 1.03 -7.29 4.57
CA SER A 47 0.35 -7.51 3.28
C SER A 47 0.30 -8.98 2.85
N SER A 48 0.93 -9.90 3.59
CA SER A 48 1.02 -11.32 3.23
C SER A 48 -0.33 -12.00 2.95
N HIS A 49 -1.40 -11.60 3.66
CA HIS A 49 -2.75 -12.17 3.50
C HIS A 49 -3.46 -11.72 2.22
N PHE A 50 -3.23 -10.49 1.78
CA PHE A 50 -3.93 -9.90 0.63
C PHE A 50 -3.08 -9.96 -0.65
N GLY A 51 -1.82 -10.32 -0.53
CA GLY A 51 -0.83 -10.22 -1.60
C GLY A 51 -0.14 -8.85 -1.58
N HIS A 52 0.99 -8.78 -2.28
CA HIS A 52 1.83 -7.59 -2.30
C HIS A 52 2.56 -7.45 -3.62
N VAL A 53 3.12 -6.27 -3.90
CA VAL A 53 3.68 -5.90 -5.22
C VAL A 53 4.73 -6.90 -5.74
N LEU A 54 5.48 -7.56 -4.84
CA LEU A 54 6.51 -8.53 -5.23
C LEU A 54 5.96 -9.91 -5.61
N LYS A 55 4.84 -10.34 -5.00
CA LYS A 55 4.28 -11.69 -5.18
C LYS A 55 2.98 -11.70 -5.99
N GLY A 56 2.36 -10.54 -6.16
CA GLY A 56 1.05 -10.36 -6.77
C GLY A 56 -0.11 -10.57 -5.79
N PHE A 57 -1.31 -10.26 -6.27
CA PHE A 57 -2.56 -10.26 -5.49
C PHE A 57 -3.51 -11.41 -5.89
N GLU A 58 -3.03 -12.40 -6.66
CA GLU A 58 -3.90 -13.42 -7.27
C GLU A 58 -4.63 -14.27 -6.22
N GLY A 59 -4.01 -14.57 -5.08
CA GLY A 59 -4.66 -15.33 -3.99
C GLY A 59 -5.87 -14.59 -3.42
N PHE A 60 -5.76 -13.28 -3.24
CA PHE A 60 -6.87 -12.44 -2.79
C PHE A 60 -7.95 -12.32 -3.87
N LEU A 61 -7.56 -12.07 -5.13
CA LEU A 61 -8.50 -11.95 -6.25
C LEU A 61 -9.25 -13.27 -6.54
N SER A 62 -8.59 -14.41 -6.34
CA SER A 62 -9.20 -15.74 -6.47
C SER A 62 -10.31 -15.96 -5.46
N SER A 63 -10.15 -15.48 -4.23
CA SER A 63 -11.20 -15.49 -3.20
C SER A 63 -12.41 -14.64 -3.60
N SER A 64 -12.18 -13.52 -4.30
CA SER A 64 -13.27 -12.66 -4.80
C SER A 64 -14.03 -13.26 -6.00
N LYS A 65 -13.43 -14.15 -6.79
CA LYS A 65 -14.13 -14.85 -7.89
C LYS A 65 -15.16 -15.86 -7.36
N ASN A 66 -15.01 -16.33 -6.12
CA ASN A 66 -15.95 -17.28 -5.52
C ASN A 66 -17.26 -16.61 -5.06
N THR A 67 -17.22 -15.35 -4.60
CA THR A 67 -18.44 -14.63 -4.22
C THR A 67 -19.32 -14.29 -5.42
N ALA A 68 -18.72 -13.86 -6.55
CA ALA A 68 -19.45 -13.58 -7.79
C ALA A 68 -19.97 -14.84 -8.51
N LYS A 69 -19.36 -16.01 -8.28
CA LYS A 69 -19.84 -17.28 -8.83
C LYS A 69 -21.03 -17.83 -8.06
N LEU A 70 -21.05 -17.69 -6.73
CA LEU A 70 -22.18 -18.12 -5.90
C LEU A 70 -23.46 -17.38 -6.31
N THR A 71 -23.40 -16.06 -6.45
CA THR A 71 -24.57 -15.25 -6.84
C THR A 71 -25.13 -15.64 -8.20
N ASN A 72 -24.27 -15.92 -9.19
CA ASN A 72 -24.73 -16.35 -10.52
C ASN A 72 -25.30 -17.77 -10.49
N SER A 73 -24.69 -18.70 -9.75
CA SER A 73 -25.20 -20.08 -9.65
C SER A 73 -26.51 -20.19 -8.88
N GLU A 74 -26.74 -19.33 -7.88
CA GLU A 74 -28.00 -19.24 -7.15
C GLU A 74 -29.09 -18.63 -8.04
N PHE A 75 -28.78 -17.60 -8.82
CA PHE A 75 -29.69 -17.02 -9.80
C PHE A 75 -30.01 -18.00 -10.92
N ASP A 76 -29.02 -18.74 -11.42
CA ASP A 76 -29.16 -19.74 -12.47
C ASP A 76 -30.04 -20.91 -11.99
N LYS A 77 -29.82 -21.40 -10.76
CA LYS A 77 -30.72 -22.39 -10.12
C LYS A 77 -32.15 -21.88 -9.94
N MET A 78 -32.35 -20.59 -9.67
CA MET A 78 -33.69 -19.99 -9.57
C MET A 78 -34.37 -19.81 -10.93
N MET A 79 -33.60 -19.71 -12.02
CA MET A 79 -34.10 -19.62 -13.39
C MET A 79 -34.32 -20.99 -14.04
N GLU A 80 -33.59 -22.02 -13.60
CA GLU A 80 -33.70 -23.40 -14.11
C GLU A 80 -34.98 -24.10 -13.62
N ASP A 81 -35.44 -23.79 -12.40
CA ASP A 81 -36.68 -24.37 -11.86
C ASP A 81 -37.65 -23.28 -11.32
N PRO A 82 -38.52 -22.71 -12.17
CA PRO A 82 -39.48 -21.67 -11.80
C PRO A 82 -40.50 -22.15 -10.74
N THR A 83 -40.60 -23.47 -10.54
CA THR A 83 -41.46 -24.10 -9.52
C THR A 83 -40.97 -23.83 -8.10
N SER A 84 -39.66 -23.65 -7.90
CA SER A 84 -39.02 -23.40 -6.60
C SER A 84 -39.49 -22.07 -5.98
N ALA A 85 -39.77 -21.07 -6.83
CA ALA A 85 -40.27 -19.76 -6.39
C ALA A 85 -41.73 -19.81 -5.91
N GLN A 86 -42.51 -20.79 -6.38
CA GLN A 86 -43.95 -20.88 -6.11
C GLN A 86 -44.29 -21.73 -4.87
N LEU A 87 -43.38 -22.59 -4.40
CA LEU A 87 -43.62 -23.44 -3.23
C LEU A 87 -43.53 -22.71 -1.88
N GLY A 88 -43.14 -21.43 -1.87
CA GLY A 88 -43.18 -20.56 -0.68
C GLY A 88 -44.54 -19.90 -0.39
N LEU A 89 -45.55 -20.10 -1.24
CA LEU A 89 -46.88 -19.51 -1.10
C LEU A 89 -47.97 -20.59 -1.15
N ARG A 90 -47.86 -21.62 -0.31
CA ARG A 90 -49.04 -22.40 0.09
C ARG A 90 -49.56 -21.83 1.40
N VAL A 91 -50.42 -20.82 1.29
CA VAL A 91 -51.30 -20.43 2.40
C VAL A 91 -52.28 -21.58 2.59
N GLU A 92 -52.21 -22.22 3.76
CA GLU A 92 -53.27 -23.12 4.21
C GLU A 92 -54.56 -22.33 4.44
N ALA A 93 -55.62 -22.71 3.73
CA ALA A 93 -57.02 -22.56 4.13
C ALA A 93 -57.92 -23.40 3.22
#